data_AF-A0A947US99-F1
#
_entry.id   AF-A0A947US99-F1
#
_cell.length_a   1.000
_cell.length_b   1.000
_cell.length_c   1.000
_cell.angle_alpha   90.00
_cell.angle_beta   90.00
_cell.angle_gamma   90.00
#
_symmetry.space_group_name_H-M   'P 1'
#
loop_
_entity.id
_entity.type
_entity.pdbx_description
1 polymer ?
#
loop_
_entity_poly.entity_id
_entity_poly.type
_entity_poly.pdbx_seq_one_letter_code
_entity_poly.pdbx_strand_id
1 'polypeptide(L)'
;MRPSHIETILDREFESAADGYHTPVMLWGPPGVGKSQIVAKIAQRHAVPLIDIRLSQMEPTDLRGIPFRNGHLVEWSIPAVLPDAERHG
;
A
#
# COMPACT_ATOMS: atom_id res chain seq x y z
N MET A 1 13.13 -15.03 -13.69
CA MET A 1 13.26 -13.56 -13.61
C MET A 1 14.34 -13.24 -12.60
N ARG A 2 15.32 -12.37 -12.91
CA ARG A 2 16.34 -11.96 -11.93
C ARG A 2 15.75 -10.90 -10.99
N PRO A 3 16.13 -10.85 -9.69
CA PRO A 3 15.64 -9.84 -8.76
C PRO A 3 15.80 -8.40 -9.27
N SER A 4 16.89 -8.13 -10.01
CA SER A 4 17.14 -6.82 -10.63
C SER A 4 16.04 -6.38 -11.59
N HIS A 5 15.39 -7.30 -12.31
CA HIS A 5 14.31 -6.93 -13.23
C HIS A 5 13.05 -6.48 -12.49
N ILE A 6 12.79 -7.01 -11.29
CA ILE A 6 11.65 -6.60 -10.46
C ILE A 6 11.89 -5.18 -9.96
N GLU A 7 13.10 -4.87 -9.50
CA GLU A 7 13.45 -3.50 -9.09
C GLU A 7 13.27 -2.49 -10.22
N THR A 8 13.74 -2.80 -11.43
CA THR A 8 13.58 -1.91 -12.59
C THR A 8 12.10 -1.65 -12.93
N ILE A 9 11.24 -2.67 -12.84
CA ILE A 9 9.82 -2.49 -13.10
C ILE A 9 9.19 -1.64 -12.00
N LEU A 10 9.47 -1.92 -10.73
CA LEU A 10 8.89 -1.17 -9.62
C LEU A 10 9.32 0.30 -9.61
N ASP A 11 10.58 0.60 -9.95
CA ASP A 11 11.02 1.98 -10.13
C ASP A 11 10.22 2.70 -11.20
N ARG A 12 10.07 2.06 -12.37
CA ARG A 12 9.33 2.63 -13.49
C ARG A 12 7.87 2.89 -13.13
N GLU A 13 7.22 1.93 -12.47
CA GLU A 13 5.82 2.09 -12.04
C GLU A 13 5.69 3.19 -10.97
N PHE A 14 6.67 3.33 -10.08
CA PHE A 14 6.69 4.41 -9.09
C PHE A 14 6.79 5.79 -9.77
N GLU A 15 7.72 5.97 -10.69
CA GLU A 15 7.87 7.21 -11.47
C GLU A 15 6.59 7.51 -12.27
N SER A 16 6.02 6.49 -12.92
CA SER A 16 4.79 6.62 -13.69
C SER A 16 3.59 7.05 -12.83
N ALA A 17 3.56 6.66 -11.55
CA ALA A 17 2.52 7.09 -10.62
C ALA A 17 2.63 8.58 -10.26
N ALA A 18 3.84 9.14 -10.22
CA ALA A 18 4.04 10.58 -10.06
C ALA A 18 3.53 11.38 -11.27
N ASP A 19 3.58 10.79 -12.46
CA ASP A 19 3.05 11.36 -13.70
C ASP A 19 1.53 11.14 -13.90
N GLY A 20 0.84 10.59 -12.88
CA GLY A 20 -0.61 10.40 -12.87
C GLY A 20 -1.12 9.03 -13.35
N TYR A 21 -0.24 8.07 -13.59
CA TYR A 21 -0.62 6.70 -13.96
C TYR A 21 -0.53 5.75 -12.76
N HIS A 22 -1.67 5.47 -12.12
CA HIS A 22 -1.73 4.66 -10.90
C HIS A 22 -2.02 3.18 -11.18
N THR A 23 -1.06 2.45 -11.73
CA THR A 23 -1.18 1.00 -11.95
C THR A 23 -1.00 0.23 -10.64
N PRO A 24 -1.99 -0.56 -10.16
CA PRO A 24 -1.80 -1.43 -9.00
C PRO A 24 -0.85 -2.58 -9.34
N VAL A 25 0.19 -2.78 -8.52
CA VAL A 25 1.20 -3.83 -8.72
C VAL A 25 1.09 -4.91 -7.65
N MET A 26 1.15 -6.18 -8.07
CA MET A 26 1.18 -7.34 -7.19
C MET A 26 2.48 -8.13 -7.36
N LEU A 27 3.23 -8.31 -6.26
CA LEU A 27 4.42 -9.16 -6.23
C LEU A 27 4.07 -10.54 -5.65
N TRP A 28 4.12 -11.57 -6.48
CA TRP A 28 3.84 -12.95 -6.08
C TRP A 28 5.10 -13.81 -6.03
N GLY A 29 5.20 -14.68 -5.03
CA GLY A 29 6.29 -15.64 -4.89
C GLY A 29 6.35 -16.26 -3.50
N PRO A 30 7.23 -17.26 -3.29
CA PRO A 30 7.35 -17.98 -2.01
C PRO A 30 7.62 -17.05 -0.81
N PRO A 31 7.27 -17.45 0.43
CA PRO A 31 7.66 -16.71 1.62
C PRO A 31 9.19 -16.63 1.73
N GLY A 32 9.71 -15.54 2.31
CA GLY A 32 11.15 -15.38 2.55
C GLY A 32 12.02 -14.96 1.35
N VAL A 33 11.46 -14.77 0.15
CA VAL A 33 12.23 -14.38 -1.06
C VAL A 33 12.60 -12.88 -1.13
N GLY A 34 12.36 -12.11 -0.06
CA GLY A 34 12.74 -10.69 0.00
C GLY A 34 11.76 -9.69 -0.64
N LYS A 35 10.51 -10.08 -0.94
CA LYS A 35 9.50 -9.20 -1.57
C LYS A 35 9.33 -7.87 -0.81
N SER A 36 9.14 -7.94 0.51
CA SER A 36 8.98 -6.74 1.35
C SER A 36 10.25 -5.88 1.40
N GLN A 37 11.44 -6.50 1.36
CA GLN A 37 12.70 -5.76 1.30
C GLN A 37 12.86 -5.02 -0.02
N ILE A 38 12.42 -5.60 -1.14
CA ILE A 38 12.42 -4.93 -2.45
C ILE A 38 11.55 -3.66 -2.39
N VAL A 39 10.32 -3.76 -1.88
CA VAL A 39 9.42 -2.59 -1.73
C VAL A 39 10.05 -1.52 -0.83
N ALA A 40 10.63 -1.92 0.31
CA ALA A 40 11.32 -0.99 1.21
C ALA A 40 12.52 -0.30 0.55
N LYS A 41 13.27 -1.01 -0.30
CA LYS A 41 14.40 -0.46 -1.05
C LYS A 41 13.96 0.59 -2.06
N ILE A 42 12.84 0.37 -2.76
CA ILE A 42 12.26 1.35 -3.69
C ILE A 42 11.82 2.61 -2.92
N ALA A 43 11.10 2.46 -1.81
CA ALA A 43 10.70 3.60 -0.98
C ALA A 43 11.90 4.41 -0.47
N GLN A 44 12.96 3.74 0.00
CA GLN A 44 14.21 4.39 0.41
C GLN A 44 14.91 5.12 -0.76
N ARG A 45 14.94 4.51 -1.94
CA ARG A 45 15.56 5.08 -3.15
C ARG A 45 14.89 6.40 -3.55
N HIS A 46 13.55 6.45 -3.47
CA HIS A 46 12.75 7.63 -3.80
C HIS A 46 12.52 8.57 -2.61
N ALA A 47 13.12 8.28 -1.45
CA ALA A 47 13.00 9.07 -0.21
C ALA A 47 11.54 9.31 0.23
N VAL A 48 10.67 8.30 0.06
CA VAL A 48 9.25 8.36 0.45
C VAL A 48 8.94 7.47 1.65
N PRO A 49 7.93 7.81 2.47
CA PRO A 49 7.46 6.93 3.52
C PRO A 49 6.85 5.65 2.94
N LEU A 50 7.13 4.51 3.59
CA LEU A 50 6.48 3.24 3.28
C LEU A 50 5.38 2.97 4.31
N ILE A 51 4.12 2.98 3.87
CA ILE A 51 2.98 2.56 4.69
C ILE A 51 2.79 1.05 4.53
N ASP A 52 3.05 0.30 5.59
CA ASP A 52 3.04 -1.16 5.59
C ASP A 52 1.83 -1.71 6.35
N ILE A 53 0.91 -2.34 5.63
CA ILE A 53 -0.33 -2.90 6.18
C ILE A 53 -0.30 -4.43 6.06
N ARG A 54 -0.41 -5.12 7.21
CA ARG A 54 -0.41 -6.59 7.30
C ARG A 54 -1.82 -7.14 7.25
N LEU A 55 -2.36 -7.31 6.03
CA LEU A 55 -3.71 -7.84 5.82
C LEU A 55 -3.97 -9.20 6.48
N SER A 56 -2.95 -10.03 6.66
CA SER A 56 -3.08 -11.33 7.34
C SER A 56 -3.43 -11.24 8.83
N GLN A 57 -3.29 -10.06 9.43
CA GLN A 57 -3.60 -9.78 10.84
C GLN A 57 -4.89 -8.97 10.99
N MET A 58 -5.59 -8.68 9.89
CA MET A 58 -6.76 -7.80 9.87
C MET A 58 -8.02 -8.59 9.55
N GLU A 59 -9.10 -8.25 10.23
CA GLU A 59 -10.43 -8.71 9.88
C GLU A 59 -11.02 -7.82 8.77
N PRO A 60 -11.98 -8.31 7.95
CA PRO A 60 -12.62 -7.51 6.92
C PRO A 60 -13.26 -6.21 7.45
N THR A 61 -13.74 -6.22 8.70
CA THR A 61 -14.30 -5.04 9.37
C THR A 61 -13.24 -3.98 9.67
N ASP A 62 -11.99 -4.37 9.90
CA ASP A 62 -10.90 -3.43 10.17
C ASP A 62 -10.52 -2.62 8.92
N LEU A 63 -10.81 -3.14 7.73
CA LEU A 63 -10.66 -2.42 6.46
C LEU A 63 -11.88 -1.57 6.13
N ARG A 64 -13.08 -2.04 6.50
CA ARG A 64 -14.35 -1.37 6.18
C ARG A 64 -14.64 -0.19 7.10
N GLY A 65 -14.18 -0.26 8.36
CA GLY A 65 -14.49 0.72 9.38
C GLY A 65 -15.67 0.34 10.29
N ILE A 66 -15.96 1.22 11.23
CA ILE A 66 -17.06 1.04 12.18
C ILE A 66 -18.29 1.79 11.65
N PRO A 67 -19.45 1.13 11.55
CA PRO A 67 -20.67 1.79 11.11
C PRO A 67 -21.23 2.64 12.25
N PHE A 68 -21.66 3.86 11.93
CA PHE A 68 -22.39 4.72 12.85
C PHE A 68 -23.58 5.38 12.14
N ARG A 69 -24.61 5.70 12.92
CA ARG A 69 -25.84 6.30 12.41
C ARG A 69 -25.64 7.80 12.21
N ASN A 70 -25.84 8.29 10.99
CA ASN A 70 -25.94 9.71 10.68
C ASN A 70 -27.34 10.02 10.14
N GLY A 71 -28.22 10.56 10.99
CA GLY A 71 -29.63 10.79 10.63
C GLY A 71 -30.35 9.50 10.23
N HIS A 72 -30.78 9.42 8.98
CA HIS A 72 -31.44 8.22 8.41
C HIS A 72 -30.47 7.29 7.64
N LEU A 73 -29.19 7.62 7.60
CA LEU A 73 -28.16 6.88 6.88
C LEU A 73 -27.20 6.17 7.85
N VAL A 74 -26.53 5.13 7.34
CA VAL A 74 -25.38 4.50 8.00
C VAL A 74 -24.13 4.95 7.25
N GLU A 75 -23.23 5.60 7.98
CA GLU A 75 -21.91 5.99 7.49
C GLU A 75 -20.84 5.08 8.10
N TRP A 76 -19.73 4.91 7.40
CA TRP A 76 -18.61 4.08 7.82
C TRP A 76 -17.42 4.98 8.14
N SER A 77 -16.90 4.91 9.36
CA SER A 77 -15.71 5.67 9.74
C SER A 77 -14.47 5.04 9.10
N ILE A 78 -13.75 5.79 8.27
CA ILE A 78 -12.52 5.28 7.64
C ILE A 78 -11.50 4.95 8.75
N PRO A 79 -11.02 3.69 8.82
CA PRO A 79 -10.01 3.29 9.79
C PRO A 79 -8.76 4.17 9.71
N ALA A 80 -8.27 4.64 10.85
CA ALA A 80 -7.07 5.48 10.91
C ALA A 80 -5.79 4.78 10.40
N VAL A 81 -5.80 3.44 10.37
CA VAL A 81 -4.69 2.61 9.86
C VAL A 81 -4.54 2.68 8.35
N LEU A 82 -5.57 3.08 7.61
CA LEU A 82 -5.48 3.24 6.16
C LEU A 82 -4.66 4.47 5.78
N PRO A 83 -3.99 4.45 4.60
CA PRO A 83 -3.22 5.58 4.11
C PRO A 83 -4.04 6.86 4.04
N ASP A 84 -3.43 7.97 4.42
CA ASP A 84 -4.05 9.29 4.49
C ASP A 84 -2.95 10.35 4.29
N ALA A 85 -3.17 11.27 3.36
CA ALA A 85 -2.16 12.25 2.95
C ALA A 85 -1.87 13.30 4.02
N GLU A 86 -2.86 13.70 4.83
CA GLU A 86 -2.63 14.68 5.89
C GLU A 86 -1.84 14.07 7.05
N ARG A 87 -2.13 12.81 7.40
CA ARG A 87 -1.46 12.11 8.51
C ARG A 87 -0.09 11.54 8.15
N HIS A 88 0.12 11.17 6.88
CA HIS A 88 1.32 10.43 6.47
C HIS A 88 2.25 11.20 5.52
N GLY A 89 1.86 12.41 5.08
CA GLY A 89 2.59 13.23 4.10
C GLY A 89 2.33 12.84 2.66
#